data_AF-A0A1F5L5E8-F1
#
_entry.id   AF-A0A1F5L5E8-F1
#
_cell.length_a   1.000
_cell.length_b   1.000
_cell.length_c   1.000
_cell.angle_alpha   90.00
_cell.angle_beta   90.00
_cell.angle_gamma   90.00
#
_symmetry.space_group_name_H-M   'P 1'
#
loop_
_entity.id
_entity.type
_entity.pdbx_description
1 polymer ?
#
loop_
_entity_poly.entity_id
_entity_poly.type
_entity_poly.pdbx_seq_one_letter_code
_entity_poly.pdbx_strand_id
1 'polypeptide(L)'
;MPSTGTTLLTIVGITTSVGAYLADWNETHIYNPRWPPHAKFHNGQTMSMGLVLGLTTLYYLYRHASTPELKSHYVHTAAWTGSIYWITQLSAFLYPGALAVDPEFGTFAPQG
;
A
#
# COMPACT_ATOMS: atom_id res chain seq x y z
N MET A 1 21.76 16.37 -2.48
CA MET A 1 20.85 15.45 -3.21
C MET A 1 20.42 14.35 -2.25
N PRO A 2 19.16 13.87 -2.32
CA PRO A 2 18.74 12.72 -1.51
C PRO A 2 19.59 11.49 -1.82
N SER A 3 19.81 10.63 -0.82
CA SER A 3 20.52 9.36 -1.04
C SER A 3 19.65 8.41 -1.86
N THR A 4 20.24 7.36 -2.44
CA THR A 4 19.48 6.31 -3.15
C THR A 4 18.38 5.72 -2.27
N GLY A 5 18.69 5.43 -0.99
CA GLY A 5 17.70 4.90 -0.05
C GLY A 5 16.56 5.88 0.23
N THR A 6 16.86 7.18 0.37
CA THR A 6 15.83 8.22 0.50
C THR A 6 14.96 8.27 -0.75
N THR A 7 15.54 8.27 -1.95
CA THR A 7 14.77 8.29 -3.21
C THR A 7 13.85 7.08 -3.32
N LEU A 8 14.33 5.87 -2.99
CA LEU A 8 13.51 4.66 -3.01
C LEU A 8 12.35 4.73 -2.02
N LEU A 9 12.60 5.18 -0.79
CA LEU A 9 11.54 5.32 0.23
C LEU A 9 10.53 6.41 -0.12
N THR A 10 10.94 7.48 -0.80
CA THR A 10 10.03 8.49 -1.33
C THR A 10 9.11 7.89 -2.38
N ILE A 11 9.65 7.10 -3.31
CA ILE A 11 8.85 6.40 -4.33
C ILE A 11 7.86 5.47 -3.64
N VAL A 12 8.31 4.65 -2.68
CA VAL A 12 7.43 3.76 -1.90
C VAL A 12 6.34 4.54 -1.18
N GLY A 13 6.67 5.63 -0.49
CA GLY A 13 5.68 6.44 0.23
C GLY A 13 4.60 7.00 -0.72
N ILE A 14 5.01 7.49 -1.89
CA ILE A 14 4.07 7.99 -2.91
C ILE A 14 3.23 6.84 -3.46
N THR A 15 3.84 5.76 -3.94
CA THR A 15 3.11 4.65 -4.57
C THR A 15 2.17 3.95 -3.59
N THR A 16 2.58 3.74 -2.34
CA THR A 16 1.71 3.21 -1.28
C THR A 16 0.52 4.16 -1.01
N SER A 17 0.74 5.48 -1.05
CA SER A 17 -0.32 6.44 -0.75
C SER A 17 -1.43 6.55 -1.82
N VAL A 18 -1.08 6.35 -3.09
CA VAL A 18 -2.03 6.52 -4.21
C VAL A 18 -2.36 5.24 -4.96
N GLY A 19 -1.54 4.19 -4.81
CA GLY A 19 -1.61 2.97 -5.64
C GLY A 19 -2.98 2.29 -5.58
N ALA A 20 -3.53 2.10 -4.39
CA ALA A 20 -4.85 1.50 -4.20
C ALA A 20 -5.98 2.36 -4.78
N TYR A 21 -5.86 3.69 -4.75
CA TYR A 21 -6.83 4.56 -5.41
C TYR A 21 -6.78 4.44 -6.94
N LEU A 22 -5.58 4.31 -7.50
CA LEU A 22 -5.43 4.09 -8.94
C LEU A 22 -5.93 2.70 -9.38
N ALA A 23 -5.72 1.68 -8.56
CA ALA A 23 -6.09 0.30 -8.86
C ALA A 23 -7.58 -0.01 -8.60
N ASP A 24 -8.18 0.59 -7.57
CA ASP A 24 -9.47 0.12 -7.05
C ASP A 24 -10.61 1.15 -7.22
N TRP A 25 -10.31 2.40 -7.59
CA TRP A 25 -11.34 3.43 -7.80
C TRP A 25 -11.97 3.34 -9.20
N ASN A 26 -12.56 2.19 -9.51
CA ASN A 26 -13.15 1.91 -10.82
C ASN A 26 -14.23 0.81 -10.76
N GLU A 27 -14.78 0.46 -11.93
CA GLU A 27 -15.87 -0.49 -12.12
C GLU A 27 -15.52 -1.95 -11.82
N THR A 28 -14.23 -2.31 -11.79
CA THR A 28 -13.82 -3.68 -11.46
C THR A 28 -13.77 -3.90 -9.93
N HIS A 29 -13.70 -2.81 -9.15
CA HIS A 29 -13.57 -2.82 -7.69
C HIS A 29 -14.66 -2.00 -6.99
N ILE A 30 -14.39 -0.77 -6.50
CA ILE A 30 -15.29 -0.07 -5.58
C ILE A 30 -16.69 0.20 -6.18
N TYR A 31 -16.76 0.38 -7.50
CA TYR A 31 -18.02 0.58 -8.21
C TYR A 31 -18.67 -0.72 -8.72
N ASN A 32 -17.98 -1.86 -8.63
CA ASN A 32 -18.50 -3.16 -9.06
C ASN A 32 -19.83 -3.49 -8.37
N PRO A 33 -20.95 -3.64 -9.10
CA PRO A 33 -22.26 -3.90 -8.50
C PRO A 33 -22.39 -5.33 -7.94
N ARG A 34 -21.51 -6.27 -8.33
CA ARG A 34 -21.53 -7.66 -7.86
C ARG A 34 -20.82 -7.86 -6.52
N TRP A 35 -19.95 -6.93 -6.13
CA TRP A 35 -19.28 -6.97 -4.83
C TRP A 35 -20.27 -6.75 -3.69
N PRO A 36 -20.34 -7.67 -2.70
CA PRO A 36 -21.12 -7.44 -1.49
C PRO A 36 -20.67 -6.16 -0.79
N PRO A 37 -21.57 -5.47 -0.04
CA PRO A 37 -21.20 -4.26 0.69
C PRO A 37 -19.96 -4.41 1.58
N HIS A 38 -19.76 -5.59 2.17
CA HIS A 38 -18.60 -5.88 3.03
C HIS A 38 -17.26 -5.92 2.28
N ALA A 39 -17.25 -6.39 1.02
CA ALA A 39 -16.05 -6.35 0.19
C ALA A 39 -15.64 -4.90 -0.12
N LYS A 40 -16.63 -4.04 -0.42
CA LYS A 40 -16.40 -2.60 -0.64
C LYS A 40 -15.88 -1.90 0.61
N PHE A 41 -16.39 -2.27 1.80
CA PHE A 41 -15.87 -1.77 3.07
C PHE A 41 -14.39 -2.12 3.25
N HIS A 42 -14.02 -3.39 3.06
CA HIS A 42 -12.61 -3.79 3.18
C HIS A 42 -11.73 -3.20 2.09
N ASN A 43 -12.23 -2.99 0.86
CA ASN A 43 -11.49 -2.25 -0.16
C ASN A 43 -11.24 -0.80 0.28
N GLY A 44 -12.27 -0.09 0.74
CA GLY A 44 -12.13 1.28 1.24
C GLY A 44 -11.16 1.37 2.44
N GLN A 45 -11.17 0.34 3.30
CA GLN A 45 -10.19 0.18 4.37
C GLN A 45 -8.76 0.04 3.81
N THR A 46 -8.51 -0.84 2.85
CA THR A 46 -7.19 -1.02 2.22
C THR A 46 -6.69 0.26 1.58
N MET A 47 -7.54 0.95 0.82
CA MET A 47 -7.21 2.23 0.18
C MET A 47 -6.82 3.31 1.19
N SER A 48 -7.62 3.44 2.25
CA SER A 48 -7.35 4.40 3.33
C SER A 48 -6.07 4.04 4.10
N MET A 49 -5.84 2.74 4.32
CA MET A 49 -4.63 2.25 4.97
C MET A 49 -3.38 2.55 4.15
N GLY A 50 -3.42 2.34 2.82
CA GLY A 50 -2.33 2.71 1.91
C GLY A 50 -2.01 4.20 1.98
N LEU A 51 -3.03 5.07 1.91
CA LEU A 51 -2.87 6.51 2.07
C LEU A 51 -2.15 6.87 3.38
N VAL A 52 -2.65 6.39 4.51
CA VAL A 52 -2.10 6.72 5.83
C VAL A 52 -0.68 6.18 6.01
N LEU A 53 -0.40 4.95 5.57
CA LEU A 53 0.93 4.36 5.66
C LEU A 53 1.93 5.09 4.76
N GLY A 54 1.56 5.40 3.52
CA GLY A 54 2.41 6.14 2.58
C GLY A 54 2.75 7.54 3.09
N LEU A 55 1.75 8.28 3.61
CA LEU A 55 1.97 9.60 4.22
C LEU A 55 2.84 9.50 5.49
N THR A 56 2.66 8.44 6.30
CA THR A 56 3.49 8.20 7.49
C THR A 56 4.94 7.91 7.10
N THR A 57 5.17 7.11 6.05
CA THR A 57 6.50 6.86 5.48
C THR A 57 7.16 8.16 5.07
N LEU A 58 6.47 9.01 4.31
CA LEU A 58 6.98 10.31 3.87
C LEU A 58 7.25 11.26 5.05
N TYR A 59 6.35 11.30 6.04
CA TYR A 59 6.51 12.12 7.24
C TYR A 59 7.78 11.74 8.00
N TYR A 60 8.00 10.47 8.30
CA TYR A 60 9.21 10.04 9.00
C TYR A 60 10.47 10.23 8.15
N LEU A 61 10.38 10.06 6.83
CA LEU A 61 11.52 10.25 5.95
C LEU A 61 12.03 11.70 5.91
N TYR A 62 11.12 12.68 6.01
CA TYR A 62 11.43 14.10 5.84
C TYR A 62 11.34 14.96 7.10
N ARG A 63 10.79 14.44 8.21
CA ARG A 63 10.73 15.19 9.47
C ARG A 63 12.13 15.50 10.00
N HIS A 64 12.24 16.65 10.66
CA HIS A 64 13.47 17.06 11.32
C HIS A 64 13.86 16.09 12.44
N ALA A 65 15.15 15.75 12.51
CA ALA A 65 15.75 14.97 13.57
C ALA A 65 16.86 15.79 14.23
N SER A 66 16.83 15.89 15.55
CA SER A 66 17.80 16.65 16.34
C SER A 66 19.16 15.95 16.48
N THR A 67 19.22 14.63 16.26
CA THR A 67 20.44 13.83 16.31
C THR A 67 20.55 12.85 15.14
N PRO A 68 21.77 12.41 14.77
CA PRO A 68 21.97 11.37 13.75
C PRO A 68 21.28 10.04 14.09
N GLU A 69 21.26 9.64 15.36
CA GLU A 69 20.63 8.40 15.84
C GLU A 69 19.12 8.46 15.62
N LEU A 70 18.50 9.60 15.93
CA LEU A 70 17.07 9.82 15.71
C LEU A 70 16.72 9.82 14.22
N LYS A 71 17.60 10.41 13.39
CA LYS A 71 17.44 10.37 11.93
C LYS A 71 17.48 8.93 11.41
N SER A 72 18.41 8.13 11.90
CA SER A 72 18.49 6.70 11.57
C SER A 72 17.20 5.97 11.98
N HIS A 73 16.71 6.20 13.20
CA HIS A 73 15.47 5.60 13.67
C HIS A 73 14.28 5.96 12.76
N TYR A 74 14.14 7.22 12.37
CA TYR A 74 13.07 7.65 11.46
C TYR A 74 13.15 6.99 10.08
N VAL A 75 14.34 6.82 9.52
CA VAL A 75 14.52 6.09 8.25
C VAL A 75 14.09 4.63 8.40
N HIS A 76 14.43 3.97 9.51
CA HIS A 76 13.96 2.59 9.78
C HIS A 76 12.44 2.53 9.96
N THR A 77 11.83 3.48 10.67
CA THR A 77 10.38 3.59 10.80
C THR A 77 9.71 3.79 9.44
N ALA A 78 10.25 4.67 8.59
CA ALA A 78 9.76 4.89 7.24
C ALA A 78 9.84 3.60 6.39
N ALA A 79 10.97 2.89 6.44
CA ALA A 79 11.14 1.63 5.74
C ALA A 79 10.14 0.55 6.20
N TRP A 80 9.96 0.39 7.51
CA TRP A 80 9.00 -0.57 8.06
C TRP A 80 7.56 -0.22 7.68
N THR A 81 7.14 1.02 7.93
CA THR A 81 5.76 1.48 7.63
C THR A 81 5.42 1.38 6.15
N GLY A 82 6.36 1.69 5.26
CA GLY A 82 6.15 1.55 3.82
C GLY A 82 6.07 0.09 3.38
N SER A 83 6.84 -0.80 4.02
CA SER A 83 6.94 -2.21 3.66
C SER A 83 5.73 -3.03 4.11
N ILE A 84 5.13 -2.74 5.27
CA ILE A 84 4.03 -3.57 5.80
C ILE A 84 2.80 -3.60 4.89
N TYR A 85 2.52 -2.52 4.17
CA TYR A 85 1.45 -2.50 3.16
C TYR A 85 1.70 -3.55 2.07
N TRP A 86 2.90 -3.56 1.49
CA TRP A 86 3.27 -4.50 0.43
C TRP A 86 3.39 -5.94 0.92
N ILE A 87 3.93 -6.16 2.13
CA ILE A 87 4.01 -7.50 2.73
C ILE A 87 2.61 -8.09 2.92
N THR A 88 1.68 -7.31 3.47
CA THR A 88 0.30 -7.76 3.67
C THR A 88 -0.42 -7.94 2.34
N GLN A 89 -0.19 -7.07 1.36
CA GLN A 89 -0.72 -7.23 0.00
C GLN A 89 -0.25 -8.52 -0.68
N LEU A 90 1.05 -8.87 -0.57
CA LEU A 90 1.58 -10.13 -1.09
C LEU A 90 0.99 -11.33 -0.35
N SER A 91 0.83 -11.23 0.97
CA SER A 91 0.21 -12.31 1.76
C SER A 91 -1.25 -12.56 1.41
N ALA A 92 -1.96 -11.59 0.82
CA ALA A 92 -3.37 -11.71 0.44
C ALA A 92 -3.62 -12.89 -0.52
N PHE A 93 -2.64 -13.24 -1.37
CA PHE A 93 -2.72 -14.38 -2.28
C PHE A 93 -2.68 -15.75 -1.59
N LEU A 94 -2.31 -15.80 -0.30
CA LEU A 94 -2.25 -17.04 0.47
C LEU A 94 -3.62 -17.44 1.07
N TYR A 95 -4.61 -16.55 1.01
CA TYR A 95 -5.93 -16.80 1.59
C TYR A 95 -6.83 -17.55 0.59
N PRO A 96 -7.59 -18.57 1.04
CA PRO A 96 -8.42 -19.37 0.15
C PRO A 96 -9.42 -18.53 -0.67
N GLY A 97 -9.39 -18.70 -1.99
CA GLY A 97 -10.30 -18.02 -2.92
C GLY A 97 -9.97 -16.55 -3.19
N ALA A 98 -8.86 -16.02 -2.68
CA ALA A 98 -8.45 -14.65 -2.95
C ALA A 98 -7.86 -14.49 -4.36
N LEU A 99 -8.31 -13.47 -5.08
CA LEU A 99 -7.76 -13.03 -6.37
C LEU A 99 -7.57 -11.51 -6.34
N ALA A 100 -6.59 -11.01 -7.09
CA ALA A 100 -6.36 -9.58 -7.22
C ALA A 100 -7.50 -8.85 -7.97
N VAL A 101 -8.19 -9.57 -8.85
CA VAL A 101 -9.36 -9.09 -9.60
C VAL A 101 -10.33 -10.26 -9.80
N ASP A 102 -11.62 -9.96 -9.98
CA ASP A 102 -12.59 -11.00 -10.33
C ASP A 102 -12.25 -11.66 -11.69
N PRO A 103 -12.48 -12.97 -11.86
CA PRO A 103 -12.09 -13.71 -13.08
C PRO A 103 -12.58 -13.11 -14.40
N GLU A 104 -13.72 -12.42 -14.39
CA GLU A 104 -14.30 -11.77 -15.58
C GLU A 104 -13.50 -10.57 -16.10
N PHE A 105 -12.64 -9.98 -15.27
CA PHE A 105 -11.77 -8.86 -15.64
C PHE A 105 -10.32 -9.33 -15.94
N GLY A 106 -10.09 -10.64 -15.95
CA GLY A 106 -8.79 -11.27 -16.21
C GLY A 106 -8.28 -12.09 -15.03
N THR A 107 -7.19 -12.84 -15.24
CA THR A 107 -6.50 -13.59 -14.18
C THR A 107 -5.08 -13.05 -14.03
N PHE A 108 -4.82 -12.22 -13.01
CA PHE A 108 -3.44 -11.81 -12.69
C PHE A 108 -2.59 -12.95 -12.01
N ALA A 109 -3.14 -14.18 -11.91
CA ALA A 109 -2.59 -15.52 -11.52
C ALA A 109 -2.43 -15.86 -10.01
N PRO A 110 -2.33 -17.15 -9.58
CA PRO A 110 -2.85 -18.41 -10.17
C PRO A 110 -3.98 -19.07 -9.34
N GLN A 111 -4.75 -19.94 -9.98
CA GLN A 111 -5.71 -20.84 -9.35
C GLN A 111 -4.94 -22.03 -8.77
N GLY A 112 -5.02 -22.22 -7.44
CA GLY A 112 -4.65 -23.46 -6.77
C GLY A 112 -5.78 -24.49 -6.87
#